data_AF-A0A078AGG4-F1
#
_entry.id   AF-A0A078AGG4-F1
#
_cell.length_a   1.000
_cell.length_b   1.000
_cell.length_c   1.000
_cell.angle_alpha   90.00
_cell.angle_beta   90.00
_cell.angle_gamma   90.00
#
_symmetry.space_group_name_H-M   'P 1'
#
loop_
_entity.id
_entity.type
_entity.pdbx_description
1 polymer ?
#
loop_
_entity_poly.entity_id
_entity_poly.type
_entity_poly.pdbx_seq_one_letter_code
_entity_poly.pdbx_strand_id
1 'polypeptide(L)'
;MYLDLETQECHLECPETLISIQTAELEQYNGQVFNYCRDPTQYYVDNLSKESIELGTQKYPFKQIDDPFREIFNNAYQQEYNITINVKTNSPLYIFASNMPLVMLNQNFTITTYQGNNPMDWEEIMEKTKIDNDGQMPANFFIQIEESIPIPYNYEKMNSLGLMSDNEVVNVKDMFYVLNSTLLLSNLAFGDAITLSNDGFEKALIYNPNSQKWVNVTNCYFGIKERFMFTLTGFNFHVRDSYFDQTYLVTTYLTSYSLNCSNIEETYEQSLIQIFENNTFFGFNNNQQTNLYFDNVFGYVHIINNKFYGNQISSSSSPIYFYYSDACEKDHAEKRILFKDNIIDYGSLPYYENNLIQIEYIKSGYANLTVEITGNIFQNTIYGVYGWSYIDLKDRTDKMKVIITNNTFKNVTNHRPIHRGLKTIYWNID
;
A
#
# COMPACT_ATOMS: atom_id res chain seq x y z
N MET A 1 -39.85 11.44 -5.54
CA MET A 1 -39.44 11.95 -6.86
C MET A 1 -37.97 12.27 -6.75
N TYR A 2 -37.18 11.74 -7.68
CA TYR A 2 -35.72 11.80 -7.71
C TYR A 2 -35.29 12.43 -9.04
N LEU A 3 -34.33 13.34 -9.01
CA LEU A 3 -33.67 13.83 -10.23
C LEU A 3 -32.59 12.83 -10.67
N ASP A 4 -32.64 12.33 -11.89
CA ASP A 4 -31.51 11.62 -12.48
C ASP A 4 -30.40 12.63 -12.84
N LEU A 5 -29.20 12.45 -12.29
CA LEU A 5 -28.07 13.35 -12.52
C LEU A 5 -27.48 13.28 -13.94
N GLU A 6 -27.68 12.19 -14.68
CA GLU A 6 -27.20 12.06 -16.05
C GLU A 6 -28.19 12.68 -17.04
N THR A 7 -29.45 12.23 -17.01
CA THR A 7 -30.49 12.68 -17.97
C THR A 7 -31.14 14.01 -17.61
N GLN A 8 -31.05 14.43 -16.35
CA GLN A 8 -31.80 15.56 -15.76
C GLN A 8 -33.33 15.35 -15.76
N GLU A 9 -33.81 14.11 -15.92
CA GLU A 9 -35.23 13.77 -15.81
C GLU A 9 -35.65 13.47 -14.35
N CYS A 10 -36.95 13.64 -14.05
CA CYS A 10 -37.51 13.40 -12.73
C CYS A 10 -38.30 12.08 -12.69
N HIS A 11 -37.82 11.11 -11.92
CA HIS A 11 -38.47 9.80 -11.74
C HIS A 11 -39.22 9.71 -10.40
N LEU A 12 -40.20 8.81 -10.27
CA LEU A 12 -40.84 8.54 -8.97
C LEU A 12 -39.92 7.73 -8.05
N GLU A 13 -39.24 6.75 -8.63
CA GLU A 13 -38.25 5.84 -8.07
C GLU A 13 -37.06 5.76 -9.05
N CYS A 14 -35.86 5.43 -8.57
CA CYS A 14 -34.71 5.32 -9.45
C CYS A 14 -34.75 4.04 -10.32
N PRO A 15 -34.26 4.09 -11.57
CA PRO A 15 -33.99 2.89 -12.36
C PRO A 15 -33.12 1.89 -11.58
N GLU A 16 -33.32 0.58 -11.78
CA GLU A 16 -32.59 -0.48 -11.03
C GLU A 16 -31.06 -0.43 -11.20
N THR A 17 -30.56 0.26 -12.23
CA THR A 17 -29.14 0.48 -12.50
C THR A 17 -28.53 1.68 -11.76
N LEU A 18 -29.36 2.54 -11.16
CA LEU A 18 -28.94 3.75 -10.45
C LEU A 18 -29.22 3.62 -8.95
N ILE A 19 -28.30 4.11 -8.12
CA ILE A 19 -28.54 4.21 -6.68
C ILE A 19 -29.45 5.41 -6.38
N SER A 20 -30.39 5.23 -5.46
CA SER A 20 -31.20 6.32 -4.91
C SER A 20 -30.47 6.99 -3.75
N ILE A 21 -30.37 8.31 -3.80
CA ILE A 21 -29.67 9.10 -2.80
C ILE A 21 -30.62 10.19 -2.28
N GLN A 22 -30.63 10.30 -0.95
CA GLN A 22 -31.38 11.29 -0.19
C GLN A 22 -30.36 12.16 0.56
N THR A 23 -30.32 13.47 0.29
CA THR A 23 -29.44 14.37 1.05
C THR A 23 -29.90 14.50 2.49
N ALA A 24 -28.99 14.92 3.37
CA ALA A 24 -29.40 15.56 4.62
C ALA A 24 -30.29 16.80 4.33
N GLU A 25 -31.05 17.25 5.33
CA GLU A 25 -31.79 18.51 5.24
C GLU A 25 -30.80 19.67 5.05
N LEU A 26 -30.88 20.36 3.90
CA LEU A 26 -29.94 21.43 3.57
C LEU A 26 -30.51 22.78 4.04
N GLU A 27 -29.81 23.48 4.94
CA GLU A 27 -30.22 24.82 5.39
C GLU A 27 -30.39 25.80 4.22
N GLN A 28 -29.48 25.73 3.24
CA GLN A 28 -29.53 26.49 1.99
C GLN A 28 -30.76 26.21 1.10
N TYR A 29 -31.54 25.16 1.39
CA TYR A 29 -32.83 24.85 0.78
C TYR A 29 -33.99 24.88 1.81
N ASN A 30 -33.88 25.68 2.88
CA ASN A 30 -34.88 25.78 3.96
C ASN A 30 -35.20 24.44 4.65
N GLY A 31 -34.20 23.57 4.82
CA GLY A 31 -34.37 22.23 5.38
C GLY A 31 -35.02 21.22 4.42
N GLN A 32 -35.16 21.56 3.14
CA GLN A 32 -35.64 20.57 2.17
C GLN A 32 -34.59 19.49 1.92
N VAL A 33 -35.08 18.27 1.81
CA VAL A 33 -34.35 17.09 1.37
C VAL A 33 -34.33 17.07 -0.16
N PHE A 34 -33.15 16.94 -0.75
CA PHE A 34 -32.99 16.70 -2.18
C PHE A 34 -32.83 15.20 -2.44
N ASN A 35 -33.57 14.68 -3.42
CA ASN A 35 -33.59 13.27 -3.79
C ASN A 35 -33.09 13.14 -5.23
N TYR A 36 -32.13 12.26 -5.48
CA TYR A 36 -31.57 12.05 -6.81
C TYR A 36 -31.18 10.59 -7.09
N CYS A 37 -31.10 10.26 -8.38
CA CYS A 37 -30.60 8.99 -8.88
C CYS A 37 -29.21 9.20 -9.46
N ARG A 38 -28.32 8.24 -9.21
CA ARG A 38 -26.91 8.35 -9.62
C ARG A 38 -26.39 7.01 -10.15
N ASP A 39 -25.57 7.07 -11.19
CA ASP A 39 -24.66 5.99 -11.55
C ASP A 39 -23.53 5.89 -10.50
N PRO A 40 -23.41 4.78 -9.75
CA PRO A 40 -22.36 4.57 -8.76
C PRO A 40 -21.00 4.20 -9.38
N THR A 41 -20.87 4.08 -10.71
CA THR A 41 -19.61 3.68 -11.35
C THR A 41 -18.63 4.84 -11.58
N GLN A 42 -19.08 6.10 -11.57
CA GLN A 42 -18.23 7.26 -11.86
C GLN A 42 -18.38 8.40 -10.84
N TYR A 43 -17.24 8.84 -10.32
CA TYR A 43 -17.09 9.93 -9.36
C TYR A 43 -15.98 10.89 -9.80
N TYR A 44 -16.13 12.17 -9.49
CA TYR A 44 -15.16 13.23 -9.79
C TYR A 44 -14.88 14.07 -8.55
N VAL A 45 -13.60 14.34 -8.29
CA VAL A 45 -13.11 15.12 -7.14
C VAL A 45 -12.21 16.26 -7.59
N ASP A 46 -12.52 17.48 -7.16
CA ASP A 46 -11.82 18.73 -7.47
C ASP A 46 -12.04 19.77 -6.36
N ASN A 47 -11.11 19.84 -5.39
CA ASN A 47 -11.14 20.82 -4.30
C ASN A 47 -11.04 22.29 -4.81
N LEU A 48 -10.55 22.51 -6.03
CA LEU A 48 -10.48 23.82 -6.65
C LEU A 48 -11.79 24.23 -7.36
N SER A 49 -12.81 23.38 -7.32
CA SER A 49 -14.13 23.66 -7.88
C SER A 49 -14.79 24.85 -7.19
N LYS A 50 -15.32 25.78 -8.00
CA LYS A 50 -16.07 26.95 -7.53
C LYS A 50 -17.59 26.72 -7.47
N GLU A 51 -18.04 25.51 -7.82
CA GLU A 51 -19.45 25.16 -7.74
C GLU A 51 -19.93 25.13 -6.29
N SER A 52 -21.10 25.72 -6.03
CA SER A 52 -21.73 25.73 -4.71
C SER A 52 -22.42 24.40 -4.37
N ILE A 53 -22.55 23.51 -5.36
CA ILE A 53 -23.21 22.21 -5.26
C ILE A 53 -22.18 21.13 -5.60
N GLU A 54 -22.20 20.06 -4.82
CA GLU A 54 -21.28 18.93 -4.92
C GLU A 54 -22.11 17.65 -5.08
N LEU A 55 -21.99 17.02 -6.24
CA LEU A 55 -22.75 15.82 -6.62
C LEU A 55 -21.81 14.73 -7.18
N GLY A 56 -20.49 14.89 -7.02
CA GLY A 56 -19.48 14.00 -7.58
C GLY A 56 -19.53 13.81 -9.10
N THR A 57 -20.21 14.68 -9.85
CA THR A 57 -20.27 14.61 -11.33
C THR A 57 -19.13 15.42 -11.93
N GLN A 58 -18.79 15.25 -13.21
CA GLN A 58 -17.73 16.04 -13.83
C GLN A 58 -18.02 17.56 -13.80
N LYS A 59 -19.30 17.94 -13.86
CA LYS A 59 -19.75 19.35 -13.78
C LYS A 59 -19.81 19.86 -12.34
N TYR A 60 -20.28 19.03 -11.40
CA TYR A 60 -20.43 19.35 -9.98
C TYR A 60 -19.62 18.32 -9.16
N PRO A 61 -18.28 18.38 -9.19
CA PRO A 61 -17.42 17.41 -8.51
C PRO A 61 -17.52 17.58 -6.99
N PHE A 62 -17.16 16.53 -6.24
CA PHE A 62 -16.90 16.67 -4.81
C PHE A 62 -15.62 17.46 -4.58
N LYS A 63 -15.55 18.24 -3.49
CA LYS A 63 -14.32 18.93 -3.11
C LYS A 63 -13.39 18.04 -2.28
N GLN A 64 -13.93 17.10 -1.51
CA GLN A 64 -13.16 16.16 -0.70
C GLN A 64 -13.16 14.75 -1.30
N ILE A 65 -12.11 13.98 -1.01
CA ILE A 65 -11.90 12.63 -1.57
C ILE A 65 -12.72 11.56 -0.83
N ASP A 66 -13.09 11.83 0.42
CA ASP A 66 -13.92 11.00 1.30
C ASP A 66 -15.41 10.99 0.92
N ASP A 67 -15.93 12.04 0.27
CA ASP A 67 -17.34 12.12 -0.14
C ASP A 67 -17.81 10.93 -1.01
N PRO A 68 -17.12 10.55 -2.10
CA PRO A 68 -17.41 9.33 -2.86
C PRO A 68 -17.56 8.09 -1.96
N PHE A 69 -16.58 7.81 -1.11
CA PHE A 69 -16.56 6.58 -0.30
C PHE A 69 -17.75 6.52 0.65
N ARG A 70 -18.14 7.64 1.25
CA ARG A 70 -19.29 7.71 2.16
C ARG A 70 -20.61 7.51 1.45
N GLU A 71 -20.77 8.13 0.29
CA GLU A 71 -21.96 7.97 -0.54
C GLU A 71 -22.13 6.51 -1.00
N ILE A 72 -21.05 5.91 -1.49
CA ILE A 72 -20.99 4.50 -1.92
C ILE A 72 -21.29 3.58 -0.74
N PHE A 73 -20.59 3.74 0.38
CA PHE A 73 -20.76 2.89 1.56
C PHE A 73 -22.20 2.93 2.09
N ASN A 74 -22.80 4.13 2.19
CA ASN A 74 -24.13 4.30 2.77
C ASN A 74 -25.27 3.84 1.84
N ASN A 75 -25.08 3.87 0.51
CA ASN A 75 -26.16 3.69 -0.47
C ASN A 75 -25.95 2.56 -1.50
N ALA A 76 -24.71 2.25 -1.91
CA ALA A 76 -24.39 1.29 -2.98
C ALA A 76 -24.12 -0.15 -2.49
N TYR A 77 -24.27 -0.43 -1.20
CA TYR A 77 -23.93 -1.72 -0.54
C TYR A 77 -24.73 -2.95 -1.00
N GLN A 78 -25.78 -2.79 -1.82
CA GLN A 78 -26.68 -3.89 -2.22
C GLN A 78 -26.16 -4.70 -3.42
N GLN A 79 -25.24 -4.16 -4.21
CA GLN A 79 -24.67 -4.78 -5.41
C GLN A 79 -23.17 -4.47 -5.47
N GLU A 80 -22.39 -5.29 -6.18
CA GLU A 80 -20.97 -5.04 -6.43
C GLU A 80 -20.80 -4.27 -7.75
N TYR A 81 -20.19 -3.09 -7.66
CA TYR A 81 -19.93 -2.15 -8.75
C TYR A 81 -18.42 -2.01 -8.98
N ASN A 82 -18.07 -1.65 -10.23
CA ASN A 82 -16.72 -1.21 -10.59
C ASN A 82 -16.71 0.31 -10.61
N ILE A 83 -16.14 0.90 -9.56
CA ILE A 83 -16.24 2.32 -9.23
C ILE A 83 -14.95 3.02 -9.62
N THR A 84 -15.05 4.10 -10.39
CA THR A 84 -13.91 4.96 -10.74
C THR A 84 -14.05 6.31 -10.05
N ILE A 85 -13.10 6.65 -9.19
CA ILE A 85 -12.95 7.96 -8.56
C ILE A 85 -11.85 8.72 -9.31
N ASN A 86 -12.29 9.70 -10.09
CA ASN A 86 -11.43 10.55 -10.91
C ASN A 86 -11.01 11.79 -10.09
N VAL A 87 -9.73 11.88 -9.75
CA VAL A 87 -9.12 13.02 -9.02
C VAL A 87 -8.55 14.03 -10.01
N LYS A 88 -8.84 15.32 -9.84
CA LYS A 88 -8.30 16.36 -10.71
C LYS A 88 -6.79 16.47 -10.58
N THR A 89 -6.05 16.36 -11.69
CA THR A 89 -4.60 16.64 -11.73
C THR A 89 -4.30 18.03 -11.16
N ASN A 90 -3.25 18.14 -10.33
CA ASN A 90 -2.81 19.39 -9.68
C ASN A 90 -3.82 20.01 -8.70
N SER A 91 -4.82 19.26 -8.22
CA SER A 91 -5.66 19.66 -7.09
C SER A 91 -5.10 19.07 -5.78
N PRO A 92 -4.74 19.88 -4.77
CA PRO A 92 -4.46 19.36 -3.43
C PRO A 92 -5.78 18.86 -2.81
N LEU A 93 -5.84 17.58 -2.42
CA LEU A 93 -6.99 16.95 -1.78
C LEU A 93 -6.62 16.45 -0.39
N TYR A 94 -7.57 16.49 0.55
CA TYR A 94 -7.33 16.20 1.96
C TYR A 94 -7.94 14.84 2.37
N ILE A 95 -7.13 13.92 2.94
CA ILE A 95 -7.57 12.64 3.53
C ILE A 95 -7.56 12.77 5.06
N PHE A 96 -8.73 12.63 5.66
CA PHE A 96 -8.93 12.86 7.09
C PHE A 96 -8.63 11.60 7.94
N ALA A 97 -7.40 11.08 7.82
CA ALA A 97 -6.94 9.76 8.31
C ALA A 97 -7.84 9.07 9.36
N SER A 98 -7.89 9.58 10.60
CA SER A 98 -8.62 8.96 11.72
C SER A 98 -10.06 9.50 11.94
N ASN A 99 -10.43 10.62 11.33
CA ASN A 99 -11.76 11.25 11.50
C ASN A 99 -12.74 10.83 10.38
N MET A 100 -12.24 10.73 9.14
CA MET A 100 -12.99 10.29 7.96
C MET A 100 -12.07 9.38 7.11
N PRO A 101 -11.82 8.14 7.58
CA PRO A 101 -11.11 7.14 6.78
C PRO A 101 -11.87 6.86 5.48
N LEU A 102 -11.16 6.38 4.46
CA LEU A 102 -11.71 6.01 3.15
C LEU A 102 -12.08 4.52 3.22
N VAL A 103 -13.30 4.23 3.65
CA VAL A 103 -13.78 2.86 3.90
C VAL A 103 -14.36 2.26 2.63
N MET A 104 -13.80 1.14 2.20
CA MET A 104 -14.22 0.40 1.01
C MET A 104 -14.85 -0.91 1.46
N LEU A 105 -16.12 -1.16 1.12
CA LEU A 105 -16.86 -2.33 1.56
C LEU A 105 -17.57 -3.03 0.38
N ASN A 106 -17.16 -4.26 0.06
CA ASN A 106 -17.76 -5.11 -0.98
C ASN A 106 -17.83 -4.50 -2.40
N GLN A 107 -16.91 -3.60 -2.77
CA GLN A 107 -16.86 -2.98 -4.10
C GLN A 107 -15.48 -3.12 -4.76
N ASN A 108 -15.37 -2.76 -6.05
CA ASN A 108 -14.08 -2.68 -6.75
C ASN A 108 -13.78 -1.22 -7.09
N PHE A 109 -12.82 -0.62 -6.39
CA PHE A 109 -12.43 0.78 -6.52
C PHE A 109 -11.24 0.96 -7.45
N THR A 110 -11.34 1.91 -8.36
CA THR A 110 -10.24 2.48 -9.14
C THR A 110 -10.13 3.96 -8.80
N ILE A 111 -8.98 4.41 -8.35
CA ILE A 111 -8.67 5.81 -8.12
C ILE A 111 -7.59 6.21 -9.11
N THR A 112 -7.88 7.23 -9.90
CA THR A 112 -6.99 7.70 -10.94
C THR A 112 -7.14 9.20 -11.14
N THR A 113 -6.20 9.82 -11.86
CA THR A 113 -6.28 11.24 -12.17
C THR A 113 -6.93 11.52 -13.53
N TYR A 114 -7.75 12.56 -13.61
CA TYR A 114 -8.24 13.12 -14.87
C TYR A 114 -7.64 14.52 -15.12
N GLN A 115 -7.35 14.81 -16.39
CA GLN A 115 -6.66 16.04 -16.77
C GLN A 115 -7.52 17.30 -16.59
N GLY A 116 -6.92 18.33 -16.01
CA GLY A 116 -7.33 19.72 -16.17
C GLY A 116 -6.40 20.48 -17.12
N ASN A 117 -6.65 20.42 -18.43
CA ASN A 117 -5.99 21.15 -19.54
C ASN A 117 -4.45 21.07 -19.70
N ASN A 118 -3.68 20.65 -18.70
CA ASN A 118 -2.23 20.42 -18.79
C ASN A 118 -1.89 18.98 -18.35
N PRO A 119 -1.14 18.21 -19.16
CA PRO A 119 -0.60 16.93 -18.71
C PRO A 119 0.43 17.13 -17.60
N MET A 120 0.56 16.13 -16.72
CA MET A 120 1.51 16.12 -15.62
C MET A 120 2.91 15.78 -16.14
N ASP A 121 3.84 16.74 -16.09
CA ASP A 121 5.23 16.53 -16.49
C ASP A 121 6.02 15.91 -15.32
N TRP A 122 6.15 14.58 -15.36
CA TRP A 122 6.96 13.83 -14.41
C TRP A 122 8.47 14.01 -14.65
N GLU A 123 8.90 14.37 -15.87
CA GLU A 123 10.32 14.63 -16.15
C GLU A 123 10.76 15.95 -15.49
N GLU A 124 9.93 16.99 -15.44
CA GLU A 124 10.27 18.24 -14.73
C GLU A 124 10.40 18.03 -13.20
N ILE A 125 9.60 17.12 -12.61
CA ILE A 125 9.69 16.76 -11.18
C ILE A 125 10.94 15.90 -10.92
N MET A 126 11.23 14.95 -11.81
CA MET A 126 12.36 14.01 -11.71
C MET A 126 13.72 14.69 -12.01
N GLU A 127 13.78 15.61 -12.97
CA GLU A 127 15.03 16.29 -13.34
C GLU A 127 15.46 17.34 -12.29
N LYS A 128 14.50 17.89 -11.54
CA LYS A 128 14.75 18.72 -10.35
C LYS A 128 15.08 17.91 -9.09
N THR A 129 14.90 16.58 -9.11
CA THR A 129 15.29 15.67 -8.01
C THR A 129 16.62 14.93 -8.30
N LYS A 130 17.56 15.61 -8.97
CA LYS A 130 18.98 15.31 -8.76
C LYS A 130 19.34 15.65 -7.31
N ILE A 131 19.84 14.64 -6.59
CA ILE A 131 20.34 14.78 -5.22
C ILE A 131 21.54 15.74 -5.23
N ASP A 132 21.29 16.99 -4.85
CA ASP A 132 22.30 17.97 -4.46
C ASP A 132 21.84 18.67 -3.18
N ASN A 133 22.78 19.13 -2.36
CA ASN A 133 22.67 19.10 -0.89
C ASN A 133 21.74 20.14 -0.21
N ASP A 134 20.97 20.93 -0.97
CA ASP A 134 20.18 22.07 -0.47
C ASP A 134 18.66 21.91 -0.69
N GLY A 135 18.14 20.70 -0.43
CA GLY A 135 16.79 20.26 -0.82
C GLY A 135 15.63 21.16 -0.40
N GLN A 136 14.99 21.82 -1.38
CA GLN A 136 13.62 22.32 -1.30
C GLN A 136 12.69 21.38 -2.09
N MET A 137 11.61 20.93 -1.47
CA MET A 137 10.66 19.98 -2.07
C MET A 137 9.71 20.67 -3.08
N PRO A 138 9.33 20.02 -4.19
CA PRO A 138 8.19 20.44 -4.97
C PRO A 138 6.89 20.17 -4.22
N ALA A 139 6.06 21.20 -4.01
CA ALA A 139 4.69 21.03 -3.55
C ALA A 139 3.80 20.52 -4.70
N ASN A 140 2.71 19.80 -4.34
CA ASN A 140 1.36 19.88 -4.95
C ASN A 140 0.42 18.69 -4.62
N PHE A 141 0.73 17.88 -3.60
CA PHE A 141 -0.30 17.13 -2.87
C PHE A 141 -0.05 17.31 -1.36
N PHE A 142 -1.07 17.78 -0.64
CA PHE A 142 -1.00 18.13 0.78
C PHE A 142 -2.30 17.69 1.46
N ILE A 143 -2.21 17.23 2.72
CA ILE A 143 -3.26 16.73 3.63
C ILE A 143 -2.82 16.99 5.10
N GLN A 144 -3.31 17.89 5.97
CA GLN A 144 -4.46 18.84 6.03
C GLN A 144 -5.85 18.23 6.34
N ILE A 145 -6.58 18.91 7.24
CA ILE A 145 -7.80 18.48 7.97
C ILE A 145 -8.61 19.74 8.36
N GLU A 146 -9.83 19.95 7.86
CA GLU A 146 -10.78 21.02 8.24
C GLU A 146 -12.18 20.51 8.66
N GLU A 147 -12.92 21.27 9.48
CA GLU A 147 -14.26 20.90 9.94
C GLU A 147 -15.36 21.31 8.94
N SER A 148 -15.92 20.33 8.23
CA SER A 148 -17.32 20.36 7.75
C SER A 148 -18.16 19.41 8.62
N ILE A 149 -19.50 19.49 8.58
CA ILE A 149 -20.38 18.47 9.16
C ILE A 149 -20.53 17.36 8.11
N PRO A 150 -19.81 16.23 8.20
CA PRO A 150 -19.82 15.22 7.14
C PRO A 150 -21.03 14.33 7.32
N ILE A 151 -21.55 13.76 6.23
CA ILE A 151 -22.50 12.63 6.34
C ILE A 151 -21.71 11.47 6.97
N PRO A 152 -22.05 10.95 8.16
CA PRO A 152 -21.25 9.88 8.77
C PRO A 152 -21.40 8.55 8.02
N TYR A 153 -20.38 7.69 8.13
CA TYR A 153 -20.50 6.28 7.74
C TYR A 153 -21.51 5.57 8.65
N ASN A 154 -22.51 4.91 8.07
CA ASN A 154 -23.52 4.17 8.81
C ASN A 154 -23.07 2.73 9.07
N TYR A 155 -22.06 2.56 9.95
CA TYR A 155 -21.51 1.25 10.30
C TYR A 155 -22.55 0.33 10.96
N GLU A 156 -23.46 0.86 11.77
CA GLU A 156 -24.53 0.08 12.43
C GLU A 156 -25.46 -0.56 11.39
N LYS A 157 -25.84 0.18 10.34
CA LYS A 157 -26.58 -0.35 9.19
C LYS A 157 -25.83 -1.50 8.53
N MET A 158 -24.54 -1.35 8.22
CA MET A 158 -23.75 -2.43 7.58
C MET A 158 -23.60 -3.67 8.47
N ASN A 159 -23.46 -3.50 9.79
CA ASN A 159 -23.45 -4.60 10.75
C ASN A 159 -24.81 -5.32 10.81
N SER A 160 -25.91 -4.57 10.92
CA SER A 160 -27.27 -5.15 10.92
C SER A 160 -27.63 -5.90 9.64
N LEU A 161 -26.97 -5.57 8.52
CA LEU A 161 -27.09 -6.26 7.23
C LEU A 161 -26.15 -7.47 7.09
N GLY A 162 -25.29 -7.73 8.08
CA GLY A 162 -24.30 -8.80 8.05
C GLY A 162 -23.13 -8.54 7.09
N LEU A 163 -22.93 -7.29 6.66
CA LEU A 163 -21.85 -6.91 5.74
C LEU A 163 -20.56 -6.53 6.46
N MET A 164 -20.62 -6.27 7.76
CA MET A 164 -19.48 -6.06 8.65
C MET A 164 -19.70 -6.85 9.94
N SER A 165 -18.62 -7.26 10.60
CA SER A 165 -18.65 -7.81 11.96
C SER A 165 -18.61 -6.73 13.04
N ASP A 166 -19.06 -7.06 14.26
CA ASP A 166 -18.96 -6.16 15.44
C ASP A 166 -17.53 -5.63 15.65
N ASN A 167 -16.51 -6.47 15.41
CA ASN A 167 -15.11 -6.08 15.54
C ASN A 167 -14.72 -5.03 14.49
N GLU A 168 -15.15 -5.21 13.22
CA GLU A 168 -14.88 -4.25 12.15
C GLU A 168 -15.64 -2.93 12.33
N VAL A 169 -16.78 -2.92 13.02
CA VAL A 169 -17.46 -1.69 13.43
C VAL A 169 -16.61 -0.90 14.43
N VAL A 170 -16.13 -1.54 15.50
CA VAL A 170 -15.44 -0.84 16.61
C VAL A 170 -13.96 -0.58 16.37
N ASN A 171 -13.31 -1.30 15.46
CA ASN A 171 -11.89 -1.09 15.14
C ASN A 171 -11.62 0.34 14.68
N VAL A 172 -10.49 0.90 15.11
CA VAL A 172 -9.95 2.15 14.58
C VAL A 172 -9.65 1.96 13.09
N LYS A 173 -9.99 2.96 12.30
CA LYS A 173 -9.87 2.97 10.84
C LYS A 173 -9.05 4.20 10.48
N ASP A 174 -7.93 3.99 9.80
CA ASP A 174 -7.05 5.06 9.32
C ASP A 174 -6.93 4.98 7.80
N MET A 175 -6.99 6.13 7.12
CA MET A 175 -6.74 6.28 5.68
C MET A 175 -7.52 5.26 4.82
N PHE A 176 -6.89 4.50 3.92
CA PHE A 176 -7.59 3.53 3.07
C PHE A 176 -7.87 2.22 3.82
N TYR A 177 -9.13 2.02 4.23
CA TYR A 177 -9.56 0.83 4.98
C TYR A 177 -10.31 -0.15 4.06
N VAL A 178 -9.63 -1.23 3.66
CA VAL A 178 -10.10 -2.15 2.60
C VAL A 178 -10.83 -3.37 3.20
N LEU A 179 -12.16 -3.40 3.13
CA LEU A 179 -13.01 -4.54 3.52
C LEU A 179 -13.60 -5.24 2.30
N ASN A 180 -13.17 -6.49 2.05
CA ASN A 180 -13.65 -7.34 0.95
C ASN A 180 -13.76 -6.60 -0.41
N SER A 181 -12.82 -5.70 -0.68
CA SER A 181 -12.85 -4.77 -1.81
C SER A 181 -11.56 -4.85 -2.60
N THR A 182 -11.65 -4.71 -3.92
CA THR A 182 -10.46 -4.50 -4.78
C THR A 182 -10.12 -3.02 -4.78
N LEU A 183 -8.84 -2.67 -4.75
CA LEU A 183 -8.36 -1.30 -4.90
C LEU A 183 -7.34 -1.21 -6.04
N LEU A 184 -7.49 -0.24 -6.93
CA LEU A 184 -6.49 0.17 -7.91
C LEU A 184 -6.15 1.65 -7.69
N LEU A 185 -4.90 1.96 -7.37
CA LEU A 185 -4.37 3.32 -7.31
C LEU A 185 -3.49 3.57 -8.54
N SER A 186 -3.70 4.68 -9.25
CA SER A 186 -2.90 5.01 -10.43
C SER A 186 -2.67 6.50 -10.64
N ASN A 187 -1.45 6.89 -11.00
CA ASN A 187 -1.08 8.28 -11.33
C ASN A 187 -1.26 9.27 -10.15
N LEU A 188 -1.05 8.80 -8.92
CA LEU A 188 -1.25 9.59 -7.69
C LEU A 188 0.09 9.86 -6.99
N ALA A 189 0.18 10.99 -6.29
CA ALA A 189 1.29 11.30 -5.40
C ALA A 189 0.77 11.48 -3.97
N PHE A 190 1.45 10.87 -2.99
CA PHE A 190 1.11 10.93 -1.57
C PHE A 190 2.27 11.55 -0.78
N GLY A 191 1.94 12.42 0.17
CA GLY A 191 2.87 13.04 1.11
C GLY A 191 2.14 13.74 2.24
N ASP A 192 2.78 13.86 3.41
CA ASP A 192 2.13 14.37 4.63
C ASP A 192 2.25 15.88 4.73
N ALA A 193 1.16 16.58 5.09
CA ALA A 193 1.28 18.00 5.44
C ALA A 193 1.86 18.23 6.84
N ILE A 194 1.69 17.26 7.75
CA ILE A 194 2.01 17.39 9.17
C ILE A 194 2.64 16.07 9.62
N THR A 195 3.68 16.15 10.45
CA THR A 195 4.21 14.97 11.15
C THR A 195 3.14 14.46 12.12
N LEU A 196 2.48 13.34 11.79
CA LEU A 196 1.60 12.67 12.74
C LEU A 196 2.42 12.26 13.98
N SER A 197 1.88 12.47 15.17
CA SER A 197 2.53 12.09 16.42
C SER A 197 2.66 10.56 16.50
N ASN A 198 3.79 10.10 17.06
CA ASN A 198 4.15 8.69 17.24
C ASN A 198 3.09 7.87 18.01
N ASP A 199 2.03 7.39 17.35
CA ASP A 199 1.02 6.54 17.97
C ASP A 199 0.39 5.56 16.96
N GLY A 200 0.71 4.27 17.10
CA GLY A 200 0.08 3.16 16.37
C GLY A 200 1.06 2.29 15.57
N PHE A 201 1.19 1.01 15.95
CA PHE A 201 1.86 0.00 15.13
C PHE A 201 1.08 -0.32 13.84
N GLU A 202 -0.23 -0.12 13.87
CA GLU A 202 -1.16 -0.52 12.81
C GLU A 202 -1.43 0.59 11.77
N LYS A 203 -0.95 1.82 12.01
CA LYS A 203 -1.16 2.94 11.09
C LYS A 203 -0.41 2.74 9.78
N ALA A 204 -1.15 2.75 8.68
CA ALA A 204 -0.65 2.68 7.31
C ALA A 204 -1.57 3.44 6.35
N LEU A 205 -1.03 3.92 5.23
CA LEU A 205 -1.83 4.54 4.16
C LEU A 205 -2.91 3.58 3.65
N ILE A 206 -2.54 2.31 3.41
CA ILE A 206 -3.48 1.25 3.07
C ILE A 206 -3.46 0.19 4.18
N TYR A 207 -4.60 0.00 4.83
CA TYR A 207 -4.83 -1.07 5.79
C TYR A 207 -5.87 -2.06 5.27
N ASN A 208 -5.49 -3.34 5.28
CA ASN A 208 -6.36 -4.45 4.90
C ASN A 208 -6.35 -5.50 6.03
N PRO A 209 -7.40 -5.55 6.87
CA PRO A 209 -7.44 -6.47 8.01
C PRO A 209 -7.63 -7.93 7.58
N ASN A 210 -8.52 -8.21 6.63
CA ASN A 210 -9.07 -9.56 6.38
C ASN A 210 -9.38 -9.90 4.90
N SER A 211 -8.94 -9.11 3.91
CA SER A 211 -9.32 -9.32 2.49
C SER A 211 -8.22 -9.92 1.63
N GLN A 212 -8.55 -11.03 0.96
CA GLN A 212 -7.73 -11.65 -0.08
C GLN A 212 -7.89 -11.01 -1.47
N LYS A 213 -8.75 -9.98 -1.63
CA LYS A 213 -8.89 -9.23 -2.89
C LYS A 213 -7.61 -8.43 -3.20
N TRP A 214 -7.48 -8.02 -4.46
CA TRP A 214 -6.28 -7.36 -4.95
C TRP A 214 -6.20 -5.88 -4.54
N VAL A 215 -5.01 -5.46 -4.12
CA VAL A 215 -4.59 -4.05 -4.12
C VAL A 215 -3.53 -3.88 -5.20
N ASN A 216 -3.84 -3.06 -6.20
CA ASN A 216 -2.98 -2.74 -7.33
C ASN A 216 -2.54 -1.28 -7.23
N VAL A 217 -1.25 -1.00 -7.44
CA VAL A 217 -0.68 0.35 -7.42
C VAL A 217 0.23 0.49 -8.63
N THR A 218 0.03 1.54 -9.44
CA THR A 218 0.79 1.73 -10.68
C THR A 218 1.10 3.20 -10.95
N ASN A 219 2.35 3.52 -11.28
CA ASN A 219 2.77 4.91 -11.56
C ASN A 219 2.38 5.90 -10.43
N CYS A 220 2.71 5.56 -9.19
CA CYS A 220 2.44 6.40 -8.02
C CYS A 220 3.74 6.88 -7.35
N TYR A 221 3.66 7.98 -6.60
CA TYR A 221 4.73 8.50 -5.74
C TYR A 221 4.33 8.46 -4.27
N PHE A 222 5.22 8.00 -3.39
CA PHE A 222 5.00 7.91 -1.95
C PHE A 222 6.14 8.59 -1.19
N GLY A 223 5.88 9.80 -0.69
CA GLY A 223 6.75 10.54 0.24
C GLY A 223 6.06 10.80 1.56
N ILE A 224 5.58 9.73 2.19
CA ILE A 224 4.84 9.73 3.47
C ILE A 224 5.74 9.28 4.63
N LYS A 225 5.39 9.63 5.87
CA LYS A 225 6.07 9.18 7.10
C LYS A 225 5.55 7.87 7.65
N GLU A 226 4.27 7.58 7.44
CA GLU A 226 3.63 6.38 7.99
C GLU A 226 4.13 5.11 7.28
N ARG A 227 3.43 3.99 7.49
CA ARG A 227 3.63 2.79 6.68
C ARG A 227 2.87 2.98 5.37
N PHE A 228 3.42 2.55 4.24
CA PHE A 228 2.62 2.52 3.01
C PHE A 228 1.53 1.45 3.11
N MET A 229 1.87 0.24 3.55
CA MET A 229 0.91 -0.87 3.65
C MET A 229 1.04 -1.66 4.95
N PHE A 230 -0.10 -1.93 5.60
CA PHE A 230 -0.22 -2.85 6.73
C PHE A 230 -1.35 -3.86 6.53
N THR A 231 -1.13 -5.10 6.99
CA THR A 231 -2.12 -6.17 6.92
C THR A 231 -1.95 -7.16 8.08
N LEU A 232 -3.08 -7.74 8.51
CA LEU A 232 -3.07 -8.85 9.46
C LEU A 232 -3.04 -10.19 8.72
N THR A 233 -4.06 -10.52 7.93
CA THR A 233 -4.17 -11.85 7.29
C THR A 233 -3.37 -12.03 6.00
N GLY A 234 -2.53 -11.07 5.62
CA GLY A 234 -1.98 -11.02 4.26
C GLY A 234 -3.07 -10.72 3.22
N PHE A 235 -2.64 -10.35 2.01
CA PHE A 235 -3.53 -9.97 0.91
C PHE A 235 -2.83 -10.09 -0.44
N ASN A 236 -3.58 -10.02 -1.53
CA ASN A 236 -3.01 -9.99 -2.88
C ASN A 236 -2.56 -8.57 -3.24
N PHE A 237 -1.27 -8.40 -3.52
CA PHE A 237 -0.64 -7.11 -3.73
C PHE A 237 0.13 -7.06 -5.05
N HIS A 238 -0.04 -5.97 -5.80
CA HIS A 238 0.84 -5.63 -6.89
C HIS A 238 1.15 -4.14 -6.87
N VAL A 239 2.41 -3.76 -6.65
CA VAL A 239 2.89 -2.41 -6.92
C VAL A 239 3.92 -2.42 -8.03
N ARG A 240 3.69 -1.56 -9.02
CA ARG A 240 4.60 -1.41 -10.15
C ARG A 240 4.84 0.02 -10.60
N ASP A 241 5.97 0.21 -11.27
CA ASP A 241 6.36 1.46 -11.94
C ASP A 241 6.25 2.69 -11.00
N SER A 242 6.42 2.49 -9.68
CA SER A 242 6.14 3.49 -8.64
C SER A 242 7.40 3.90 -7.87
N TYR A 243 7.33 5.05 -7.20
CA TYR A 243 8.44 5.69 -6.49
C TYR A 243 8.16 5.77 -4.99
N PHE A 244 9.11 5.34 -4.18
CA PHE A 244 9.02 5.37 -2.72
C PHE A 244 10.20 6.14 -2.13
N ASP A 245 9.93 7.30 -1.54
CA ASP A 245 10.90 8.08 -0.76
C ASP A 245 10.98 7.53 0.67
N GLN A 246 12.05 6.78 0.91
CA GLN A 246 12.41 6.15 2.17
C GLN A 246 13.06 7.13 3.16
N THR A 247 13.22 8.41 2.81
CA THR A 247 13.83 9.40 3.72
C THR A 247 13.01 9.57 5.01
N TYR A 248 11.69 9.35 4.94
CA TYR A 248 10.78 9.55 6.07
C TYR A 248 9.83 8.37 6.35
N LEU A 249 9.53 7.53 5.37
CA LEU A 249 8.65 6.36 5.48
C LEU A 249 9.03 5.46 6.67
N VAL A 250 8.09 4.89 7.41
CA VAL A 250 8.41 3.93 8.50
C VAL A 250 8.70 2.53 7.95
N THR A 251 7.93 2.11 6.93
CA THR A 251 8.10 0.86 6.18
C THR A 251 7.22 0.90 4.93
N THR A 252 7.64 0.28 3.82
CA THR A 252 6.75 0.10 2.68
C THR A 252 5.69 -0.95 2.98
N TYR A 253 6.10 -2.13 3.46
CA TYR A 253 5.21 -3.28 3.61
C TYR A 253 5.43 -3.97 4.96
N LEU A 254 4.34 -4.13 5.71
CA LEU A 254 4.33 -4.84 6.99
C LEU A 254 3.13 -5.79 7.08
N THR A 255 3.39 -7.09 7.18
CA THR A 255 2.41 -8.06 7.72
C THR A 255 2.66 -8.27 9.21
N SER A 256 1.61 -8.44 10.01
CA SER A 256 1.74 -8.90 11.40
C SER A 256 0.60 -9.85 11.75
N TYR A 257 0.91 -11.10 12.12
CA TYR A 257 -0.16 -12.03 12.47
C TYR A 257 0.22 -13.15 13.44
N SER A 258 -0.72 -13.48 14.31
CA SER A 258 -0.84 -14.80 14.91
C SER A 258 -1.68 -15.69 13.98
N LEU A 259 -1.03 -16.59 13.24
CA LEU A 259 -1.68 -17.58 12.37
C LEU A 259 -2.89 -18.25 13.06
N ASN A 260 -4.12 -17.92 12.63
CA ASN A 260 -5.29 -18.69 13.00
C ASN A 260 -5.44 -19.91 12.08
N CYS A 261 -4.93 -21.04 12.52
CA CYS A 261 -4.96 -22.29 11.76
C CYS A 261 -6.38 -22.83 11.45
N SER A 262 -7.46 -22.29 12.03
CA SER A 262 -8.83 -22.66 11.62
C SER A 262 -9.19 -22.15 10.21
N ASN A 263 -8.53 -21.09 9.75
CA ASN A 263 -8.82 -20.42 8.49
C ASN A 263 -7.94 -20.93 7.34
N ILE A 264 -6.99 -21.83 7.64
CA ILE A 264 -6.17 -22.51 6.64
C ILE A 264 -6.89 -23.82 6.31
N GLU A 265 -7.63 -23.81 5.20
CA GLU A 265 -8.12 -25.03 4.58
C GLU A 265 -6.93 -25.88 4.09
N GLU A 266 -7.14 -27.19 3.92
CA GLU A 266 -6.12 -28.13 3.38
C GLU A 266 -5.88 -27.93 1.86
N THR A 267 -6.13 -26.73 1.36
CA THR A 267 -5.91 -26.31 -0.03
C THR A 267 -4.44 -25.99 -0.24
N TYR A 268 -3.81 -26.70 -1.19
CA TYR A 268 -2.36 -26.69 -1.47
C TYR A 268 -1.76 -25.35 -1.92
N GLU A 269 -2.55 -24.29 -2.04
CA GLU A 269 -2.13 -22.98 -2.53
C GLU A 269 -2.67 -21.89 -1.59
N GLN A 270 -1.83 -21.38 -0.69
CA GLN A 270 -2.08 -20.07 -0.08
C GLN A 270 -1.90 -19.02 -1.18
N SER A 271 -3.01 -18.62 -1.80
CA SER A 271 -3.11 -17.71 -2.95
C SER A 271 -2.81 -16.24 -2.62
N LEU A 272 -1.91 -15.99 -1.67
CA LEU A 272 -1.44 -14.69 -1.25
C LEU A 272 -0.16 -14.34 -2.03
N ILE A 273 -0.33 -13.53 -3.07
CA ILE A 273 0.72 -13.11 -3.99
C ILE A 273 1.06 -11.64 -3.71
N GLN A 274 2.34 -11.33 -3.48
CA GLN A 274 2.85 -9.97 -3.36
C GLN A 274 3.89 -9.70 -4.44
N ILE A 275 3.62 -8.74 -5.32
CA ILE A 275 4.47 -8.39 -6.46
C ILE A 275 4.93 -6.94 -6.34
N PHE A 276 6.25 -6.75 -6.39
CA PHE A 276 6.93 -5.46 -6.49
C PHE A 276 7.71 -5.48 -7.81
N GLU A 277 7.24 -4.76 -8.84
CA GLU A 277 7.82 -4.77 -10.18
C GLU A 277 8.25 -3.36 -10.65
N ASN A 278 9.47 -3.20 -11.19
CA ASN A 278 9.96 -1.93 -11.76
C ASN A 278 9.95 -0.69 -10.82
N ASN A 279 9.78 -0.85 -9.50
CA ASN A 279 9.69 0.29 -8.59
C ASN A 279 11.07 0.90 -8.28
N THR A 280 11.09 2.17 -7.88
CA THR A 280 12.29 2.85 -7.40
C THR A 280 12.12 3.23 -5.93
N PHE A 281 12.89 2.59 -5.06
CA PHE A 281 13.02 2.91 -3.64
C PHE A 281 14.28 3.75 -3.46
N PHE A 282 14.15 4.97 -2.95
CA PHE A 282 15.28 5.89 -2.78
C PHE A 282 15.20 6.65 -1.45
N GLY A 283 16.29 7.28 -1.01
CA GLY A 283 16.33 8.03 0.25
C GLY A 283 16.92 7.21 1.42
N PHE A 284 17.20 7.89 2.53
CA PHE A 284 17.95 7.35 3.67
C PHE A 284 17.23 7.66 4.99
N ASN A 285 17.04 6.67 5.86
CA ASN A 285 16.43 6.87 7.17
C ASN A 285 17.03 5.94 8.23
N ASN A 286 17.79 6.54 9.16
CA ASN A 286 18.43 5.81 10.25
C ASN A 286 17.48 5.34 11.36
N ASN A 287 16.23 5.82 11.39
CA ASN A 287 15.22 5.46 12.38
C ASN A 287 14.17 4.46 11.86
N GLN A 288 14.31 4.00 10.60
CA GLN A 288 13.36 3.11 9.94
C GLN A 288 13.28 1.72 10.60
N GLN A 289 12.09 1.11 10.51
CA GLN A 289 11.94 -0.34 10.69
C GLN A 289 12.36 -1.05 9.38
N THR A 290 12.36 -2.39 9.35
CA THR A 290 12.43 -3.14 8.10
C THR A 290 11.44 -2.57 7.07
N ASN A 291 11.92 -2.22 5.87
CA ASN A 291 11.12 -1.62 4.80
C ASN A 291 10.15 -2.60 4.12
N LEU A 292 10.55 -3.87 3.96
CA LEU A 292 9.69 -4.93 3.46
C LEU A 292 9.73 -6.11 4.45
N TYR A 293 8.77 -6.15 5.36
CA TYR A 293 8.63 -7.19 6.39
C TYR A 293 7.49 -8.15 6.04
N PHE A 294 7.86 -9.40 5.79
CA PHE A 294 6.94 -10.51 5.54
C PHE A 294 7.03 -11.49 6.71
N ASP A 295 5.91 -11.69 7.39
CA ASP A 295 5.73 -12.65 8.48
C ASP A 295 5.21 -13.98 7.89
N ASN A 296 4.57 -14.81 8.70
CA ASN A 296 4.06 -16.13 8.34
C ASN A 296 3.11 -16.17 7.12
N VAL A 297 2.49 -15.04 6.76
CA VAL A 297 1.28 -14.96 5.94
C VAL A 297 1.56 -14.43 4.51
N PHE A 298 2.41 -15.16 3.78
CA PHE A 298 2.61 -15.03 2.33
C PHE A 298 2.58 -16.40 1.64
N GLY A 299 2.20 -16.43 0.37
CA GLY A 299 2.42 -17.57 -0.52
C GLY A 299 3.60 -17.29 -1.46
N TYR A 300 3.46 -16.25 -2.27
CA TYR A 300 4.40 -15.90 -3.34
C TYR A 300 4.84 -14.44 -3.20
N VAL A 301 6.13 -14.20 -3.00
CA VAL A 301 6.71 -12.84 -2.96
C VAL A 301 7.67 -12.66 -4.12
N HIS A 302 7.32 -11.77 -5.04
CA HIS A 302 8.09 -11.43 -6.22
C HIS A 302 8.61 -9.99 -6.10
N ILE A 303 9.93 -9.82 -6.12
CA ILE A 303 10.61 -8.53 -6.13
C ILE A 303 11.48 -8.52 -7.40
N ILE A 304 10.96 -7.89 -8.46
CA ILE A 304 11.46 -7.99 -9.84
C ILE A 304 11.79 -6.61 -10.42
N ASN A 305 12.95 -6.45 -11.07
CA ASN A 305 13.36 -5.22 -11.77
C ASN A 305 13.37 -3.92 -10.93
N ASN A 306 13.31 -3.99 -9.60
CA ASN A 306 13.27 -2.80 -8.75
C ASN A 306 14.66 -2.18 -8.61
N LYS A 307 14.69 -0.89 -8.27
CA LYS A 307 15.90 -0.12 -8.00
C LYS A 307 15.89 0.33 -6.55
N PHE A 308 16.96 0.07 -5.81
CA PHE A 308 17.15 0.48 -4.42
C PHE A 308 18.36 1.42 -4.34
N TYR A 309 18.12 2.72 -4.20
CA TYR A 309 19.14 3.77 -4.24
C TYR A 309 19.32 4.44 -2.87
N GLY A 310 20.48 4.24 -2.23
CA GLY A 310 20.79 4.86 -0.94
C GLY A 310 19.90 4.41 0.24
N ASN A 311 19.08 3.38 0.04
CA ASN A 311 18.07 2.85 0.96
C ASN A 311 18.69 2.12 2.16
N GLN A 312 19.40 2.86 3.02
CA GLN A 312 19.92 2.35 4.27
C GLN A 312 18.86 2.50 5.36
N ILE A 313 18.55 1.38 5.99
CA ILE A 313 17.63 1.23 7.12
C ILE A 313 18.45 1.00 8.40
N SER A 314 17.83 1.27 9.54
CA SER A 314 18.37 1.12 10.90
C SER A 314 19.44 0.04 11.07
N SER A 315 20.46 0.36 11.88
CA SER A 315 21.51 -0.56 12.33
C SER A 315 21.00 -1.78 13.13
N SER A 316 19.71 -1.87 13.44
CA SER A 316 19.10 -3.03 14.11
C SER A 316 18.31 -4.01 13.22
N SER A 317 18.08 -3.73 11.93
CA SER A 317 17.22 -4.58 11.08
C SER A 317 17.62 -4.61 9.60
N SER A 318 17.39 -5.76 8.95
CA SER A 318 17.54 -5.91 7.49
C SER A 318 16.39 -5.19 6.74
N PRO A 319 16.63 -4.54 5.57
CA PRO A 319 15.59 -3.87 4.78
C PRO A 319 14.48 -4.78 4.29
N ILE A 320 14.86 -5.98 3.87
CA ILE A 320 13.94 -7.01 3.40
C ILE A 320 14.08 -8.16 4.39
N TYR A 321 13.03 -8.42 5.16
CA TYR A 321 13.03 -9.47 6.17
C TYR A 321 11.83 -10.39 5.97
N PHE A 322 12.11 -11.67 5.79
CA PHE A 322 11.14 -12.74 5.80
C PHE A 322 11.31 -13.52 7.11
N TYR A 323 10.24 -13.59 7.89
CA TYR A 323 10.14 -14.38 9.10
C TYR A 323 9.02 -15.41 8.93
N TYR A 324 9.36 -16.69 8.98
CA TYR A 324 8.40 -17.78 8.88
C TYR A 324 8.63 -18.79 10.00
N SER A 325 7.60 -18.93 10.84
CA SER A 325 7.52 -19.84 11.98
C SER A 325 6.12 -20.47 12.01
N ASP A 326 5.80 -21.23 10.98
CA ASP A 326 4.52 -21.95 10.85
C ASP A 326 4.11 -22.64 12.14
N ALA A 327 2.84 -22.63 12.47
CA ALA A 327 2.29 -23.43 13.57
C ALA A 327 1.15 -24.35 13.12
N CYS A 328 0.80 -24.32 11.83
CA CYS A 328 -0.43 -24.89 11.30
C CYS A 328 -0.14 -26.19 10.54
N GLU A 329 -0.49 -27.33 11.15
CA GLU A 329 -0.29 -28.66 10.57
C GLU A 329 -0.89 -28.86 9.17
N LYS A 330 -1.87 -28.03 8.78
CA LYS A 330 -2.53 -28.03 7.48
C LYS A 330 -1.83 -27.19 6.40
N ASP A 331 -0.87 -26.32 6.75
CA ASP A 331 -0.18 -25.47 5.77
C ASP A 331 0.88 -26.28 5.00
N HIS A 332 0.44 -26.98 3.97
CA HIS A 332 1.31 -27.73 3.06
C HIS A 332 1.66 -26.98 1.77
N ALA A 333 1.30 -25.70 1.66
CA ALA A 333 1.50 -24.93 0.43
C ALA A 333 3.00 -24.73 0.11
N GLU A 334 3.37 -24.68 -1.17
CA GLU A 334 4.71 -24.22 -1.55
C GLU A 334 4.76 -22.70 -1.39
N LYS A 335 5.67 -22.20 -0.55
CA LYS A 335 5.98 -20.78 -0.43
C LYS A 335 7.16 -20.43 -1.31
N ARG A 336 7.11 -19.31 -2.02
CA ARG A 336 8.11 -18.94 -3.03
C ARG A 336 8.53 -17.48 -2.90
N ILE A 337 9.84 -17.23 -2.82
CA ILE A 337 10.45 -15.90 -2.81
C ILE A 337 11.31 -15.77 -4.07
N LEU A 338 10.99 -14.82 -4.93
CA LEU A 338 11.74 -14.51 -6.15
C LEU A 338 12.31 -13.09 -6.07
N PHE A 339 13.62 -12.96 -5.94
CA PHE A 339 14.34 -11.69 -5.96
C PHE A 339 15.18 -11.62 -7.25
N LYS A 340 14.63 -10.95 -8.28
CA LYS A 340 15.11 -11.06 -9.66
C LYS A 340 15.41 -9.72 -10.33
N ASP A 341 16.54 -9.65 -11.03
CA ASP A 341 16.93 -8.54 -11.92
C ASP A 341 16.89 -7.13 -11.26
N ASN A 342 16.98 -7.06 -9.93
CA ASN A 342 16.97 -5.80 -9.19
C ASN A 342 18.35 -5.12 -9.21
N ILE A 343 18.37 -3.79 -9.08
CA ILE A 343 19.57 -2.98 -8.89
C ILE A 343 19.60 -2.48 -7.45
N ILE A 344 20.67 -2.78 -6.72
CA ILE A 344 20.91 -2.30 -5.36
C ILE A 344 22.20 -1.47 -5.39
N ASP A 345 22.08 -0.19 -5.04
CA ASP A 345 23.18 0.78 -5.09
C ASP A 345 23.10 1.72 -3.89
N TYR A 346 23.99 1.56 -2.92
CA TYR A 346 24.04 2.43 -1.74
C TYR A 346 24.87 3.70 -1.96
N GLY A 347 25.36 3.93 -3.18
CA GLY A 347 26.16 5.10 -3.52
C GLY A 347 27.47 5.19 -2.74
N SER A 348 27.87 6.40 -2.38
CA SER A 348 29.11 6.66 -1.62
C SER A 348 28.93 6.61 -0.09
N LEU A 349 27.79 6.12 0.41
CA LEU A 349 27.54 6.08 1.86
C LEU A 349 28.46 5.05 2.54
N PRO A 350 29.20 5.42 3.60
CA PRO A 350 30.44 4.74 3.95
C PRO A 350 30.28 3.41 4.71
N TYR A 351 29.11 3.11 5.27
CA TYR A 351 28.91 1.92 6.10
C TYR A 351 27.50 1.32 5.97
N TYR A 352 27.42 0.01 6.22
CA TYR A 352 26.18 -0.73 6.34
C TYR A 352 26.34 -1.77 7.45
N GLU A 353 25.39 -1.81 8.39
CA GLU A 353 25.53 -2.59 9.63
C GLU A 353 24.68 -3.87 9.68
N ASN A 354 23.89 -4.19 8.64
CA ASN A 354 22.99 -5.35 8.61
C ASN A 354 23.13 -6.22 7.35
N ASN A 355 22.24 -7.21 7.21
CA ASN A 355 22.02 -7.89 5.93
C ASN A 355 21.11 -7.02 5.03
N LEU A 356 21.20 -7.17 3.70
CA LEU A 356 20.21 -6.62 2.76
C LEU A 356 18.91 -7.42 2.85
N ILE A 357 19.04 -8.76 2.77
CA ILE A 357 17.94 -9.71 2.85
C ILE A 357 18.21 -10.67 4.01
N GLN A 358 17.22 -10.86 4.86
CA GLN A 358 17.23 -11.89 5.90
C GLN A 358 16.00 -12.79 5.72
N ILE A 359 16.21 -14.10 5.81
CA ILE A 359 15.15 -15.10 5.73
C ILE A 359 15.32 -16.07 6.90
N GLU A 360 14.36 -16.09 7.81
CA GLU A 360 14.31 -17.02 8.94
C GLU A 360 13.19 -18.04 8.75
N TYR A 361 13.58 -19.30 8.64
CA TYR A 361 12.68 -20.43 8.44
C TYR A 361 12.77 -21.37 9.65
N ILE A 362 11.89 -21.13 10.62
CA ILE A 362 11.97 -21.68 11.98
C ILE A 362 11.26 -23.04 12.08
N LYS A 363 11.66 -23.83 13.09
CA LYS A 363 11.41 -25.26 13.21
C LYS A 363 9.97 -25.62 13.57
N SER A 364 9.09 -25.51 12.59
CA SER A 364 7.73 -26.08 12.60
C SER A 364 7.03 -26.06 11.22
N GLY A 365 7.65 -25.48 10.18
CA GLY A 365 7.14 -25.45 8.80
C GLY A 365 6.62 -26.79 8.25
N TYR A 366 5.33 -26.89 7.99
CA TYR A 366 4.73 -27.98 7.23
C TYR A 366 4.93 -27.75 5.72
N ALA A 367 4.90 -26.49 5.29
CA ALA A 367 5.24 -26.00 3.95
C ALA A 367 6.68 -26.31 3.50
N ASN A 368 6.92 -26.18 2.20
CA ASN A 368 8.26 -26.06 1.61
C ASN A 368 8.50 -24.60 1.21
N LEU A 369 9.74 -24.11 1.33
CA LEU A 369 10.12 -22.77 0.91
C LEU A 369 11.14 -22.81 -0.23
N THR A 370 10.79 -22.26 -1.39
CA THR A 370 11.73 -22.02 -2.50
C THR A 370 12.16 -20.56 -2.50
N VAL A 371 13.47 -20.30 -2.45
CA VAL A 371 14.08 -18.95 -2.54
C VAL A 371 14.93 -18.87 -3.80
N GLU A 372 14.63 -17.95 -4.70
CA GLU A 372 15.33 -17.75 -5.98
C GLU A 372 15.89 -16.31 -6.05
N ILE A 373 17.22 -16.17 -6.06
CA ILE A 373 17.93 -14.88 -6.11
C ILE A 373 18.75 -14.83 -7.40
N THR A 374 18.25 -14.14 -8.43
CA THR A 374 18.81 -14.26 -9.78
C THR A 374 18.94 -12.94 -10.56
N GLY A 375 20.03 -12.78 -11.33
CA GLY A 375 20.21 -11.64 -12.25
C GLY A 375 20.42 -10.25 -11.62
N ASN A 376 20.46 -10.14 -10.29
CA ASN A 376 20.55 -8.86 -9.60
C ASN A 376 21.93 -8.20 -9.75
N ILE A 377 21.96 -6.86 -9.74
CA ILE A 377 23.19 -6.06 -9.72
C ILE A 377 23.31 -5.40 -8.34
N PHE A 378 24.31 -5.82 -7.58
CA PHE A 378 24.70 -5.23 -6.32
C PHE A 378 25.92 -4.34 -6.55
N GLN A 379 25.83 -3.05 -6.24
CA GLN A 379 26.94 -2.12 -6.44
C GLN A 379 27.13 -1.12 -5.30
N ASN A 380 28.36 -0.59 -5.21
CA ASN A 380 28.78 0.42 -4.23
C ASN A 380 28.29 0.09 -2.81
N THR A 381 28.63 -1.11 -2.34
CA THR A 381 28.07 -1.70 -1.11
C THR A 381 29.19 -2.15 -0.19
N ILE A 382 29.12 -1.79 1.09
CA ILE A 382 30.10 -2.18 2.10
C ILE A 382 29.38 -3.03 3.15
N TYR A 383 29.75 -4.29 3.37
CA TYR A 383 29.08 -5.19 4.33
C TYR A 383 30.06 -5.90 5.26
N GLY A 384 29.55 -6.63 6.26
CA GLY A 384 30.36 -7.47 7.16
C GLY A 384 30.92 -6.75 8.39
N VAL A 385 30.56 -5.48 8.59
CA VAL A 385 30.75 -4.78 9.87
C VAL A 385 29.98 -5.52 10.95
N TYR A 386 30.55 -5.64 12.16
CA TYR A 386 29.98 -6.37 13.31
C TYR A 386 29.62 -7.86 13.08
N GLY A 387 30.03 -8.47 11.96
CA GLY A 387 29.89 -9.91 11.73
C GLY A 387 28.61 -10.34 11.00
N TRP A 388 27.82 -9.39 10.50
CA TRP A 388 26.64 -9.68 9.67
C TRP A 388 27.02 -10.23 8.28
N SER A 389 26.03 -10.77 7.57
CA SER A 389 26.18 -11.30 6.21
C SER A 389 25.58 -10.29 5.22
N TYR A 390 25.76 -10.48 3.91
CA TYR A 390 25.02 -9.65 2.94
C TYR A 390 23.59 -10.15 2.73
N ILE A 391 23.45 -11.48 2.66
CA ILE A 391 22.18 -12.21 2.67
C ILE A 391 22.29 -13.25 3.78
N ASP A 392 21.31 -13.33 4.68
CA ASP A 392 21.30 -14.24 5.83
C ASP A 392 20.11 -15.20 5.74
N LEU A 393 20.40 -16.50 5.69
CA LEU A 393 19.42 -17.56 5.43
C LEU A 393 19.48 -18.60 6.55
N LYS A 394 18.46 -18.63 7.41
CA LYS A 394 18.42 -19.48 8.61
C LYS A 394 17.33 -20.55 8.48
N ASP A 395 17.66 -21.67 7.83
CA ASP A 395 16.82 -22.86 7.83
C ASP A 395 17.07 -23.72 9.09
N ARG A 396 15.99 -24.06 9.81
CA ARG A 396 16.00 -24.95 10.98
C ARG A 396 15.16 -26.23 10.77
N THR A 397 14.81 -26.54 9.52
CA THR A 397 13.85 -27.58 9.10
C THR A 397 14.35 -28.54 8.01
N ASP A 398 15.38 -28.16 7.24
CA ASP A 398 15.83 -28.83 6.00
C ASP A 398 14.79 -28.81 4.85
N LYS A 399 13.80 -27.90 4.88
CA LYS A 399 12.78 -27.70 3.82
C LYS A 399 12.98 -26.44 2.97
N MET A 400 14.06 -25.68 3.18
CA MET A 400 14.35 -24.49 2.37
C MET A 400 15.24 -24.82 1.16
N LYS A 401 14.69 -24.70 -0.05
CA LYS A 401 15.43 -24.81 -1.31
C LYS A 401 15.90 -23.42 -1.74
N VAL A 402 17.21 -23.23 -1.89
CA VAL A 402 17.80 -21.95 -2.31
C VAL A 402 18.46 -22.09 -3.69
N ILE A 403 18.13 -21.18 -4.60
CA ILE A 403 18.72 -21.06 -5.94
C ILE A 403 19.32 -19.66 -6.08
N ILE A 404 20.62 -19.57 -6.37
CA ILE A 404 21.31 -18.30 -6.58
C ILE A 404 22.11 -18.36 -7.88
N THR A 405 21.79 -17.50 -8.86
CA THR A 405 22.41 -17.54 -10.20
C THR A 405 22.56 -16.14 -10.81
N ASN A 406 23.54 -15.95 -11.67
CA ASN A 406 23.67 -14.75 -12.53
C ASN A 406 23.71 -13.37 -11.82
N ASN A 407 24.00 -13.31 -10.52
CA ASN A 407 24.11 -12.03 -9.79
C ASN A 407 25.49 -11.38 -10.03
N THR A 408 25.51 -10.06 -10.17
CA THR A 408 26.72 -9.26 -10.41
C THR A 408 27.03 -8.37 -9.21
N PHE A 409 28.30 -8.33 -8.79
CA PHE A 409 28.79 -7.47 -7.71
C PHE A 409 29.81 -6.47 -8.26
N LYS A 410 29.68 -5.16 -7.97
CA LYS A 410 30.60 -4.09 -8.43
C LYS A 410 30.95 -3.13 -7.30
N ASN A 411 32.23 -2.86 -7.06
CA ASN A 411 32.66 -1.99 -5.94
C ASN A 411 32.06 -2.45 -4.59
N VAL A 412 32.06 -3.76 -4.34
CA VAL A 412 31.49 -4.35 -3.12
C VAL A 412 32.61 -4.77 -2.17
N THR A 413 32.58 -4.28 -0.94
CA THR A 413 33.65 -4.48 0.06
C THR A 413 33.15 -5.26 1.26
N ASN A 414 33.90 -6.28 1.70
CA ASN A 414 33.59 -7.09 2.87
C ASN A 414 34.58 -6.81 4.01
N HIS A 415 34.08 -6.34 5.16
CA HIS A 415 34.87 -6.02 6.35
C HIS A 415 34.95 -7.16 7.38
N ARG A 416 34.32 -8.30 7.13
CA ARG A 416 34.27 -9.42 8.09
C ARG A 416 35.57 -10.26 8.07
N PRO A 417 36.27 -10.44 9.21
CA PRO A 417 37.32 -11.46 9.31
C PRO A 417 36.72 -12.85 9.08
N ILE A 418 37.33 -13.65 8.19
CA ILE A 418 36.79 -14.94 7.75
C ILE A 418 36.79 -15.96 8.91
N HIS A 419 35.66 -16.08 9.60
CA HIS A 419 35.43 -17.09 10.64
C HIS A 419 34.52 -18.21 10.14
N ARG A 420 35.09 -19.43 10.04
CA ARG A 420 34.37 -20.66 9.66
C ARG A 420 33.43 -21.07 10.80
N GLY A 421 32.12 -21.23 10.54
CA GLY A 421 31.19 -21.71 11.58
C GLY A 421 29.70 -21.77 11.20
N LEU A 422 29.23 -20.93 10.28
CA LEU A 422 27.86 -20.97 9.74
C LEU A 422 27.88 -21.31 8.24
N LYS A 423 26.76 -21.81 7.68
CA LYS A 423 26.52 -21.88 6.23
C LYS A 423 26.26 -20.47 5.64
N THR A 424 27.13 -19.52 5.98
CA THR A 424 27.16 -18.20 5.33
C THR A 424 27.75 -18.39 3.94
N ILE A 425 27.04 -17.92 2.90
CA ILE A 425 27.58 -17.89 1.54
C ILE A 425 28.60 -16.76 1.49
N TYR A 426 29.86 -17.10 1.73
CA TYR A 426 30.99 -16.22 1.52
C TYR A 426 31.26 -16.11 0.02
N TRP A 427 30.86 -14.98 -0.58
CA TRP A 427 31.35 -14.60 -1.90
C TRP A 427 32.83 -14.28 -1.79
N ASN A 428 33.68 -15.11 -2.40
CA ASN A 428 34.99 -14.64 -2.86
C ASN A 428 34.73 -13.78 -4.09
N ILE A 429 35.09 -12.50 -3.98
CA ILE A 429 35.12 -11.55 -5.08
C ILE A 429 36.59 -11.48 -5.51
N ASP A 430 36.86 -11.78 -6.78
CA ASP A 430 38.17 -11.56 -7.43
C ASP A 430 38.31 -10.08 -7.85
#